data_AF-A0A2M7R532-F1
#
_entry.id   AF-A0A2M7R532-F1
#
_cell.length_a   1.000
_cell.length_b   1.000
_cell.length_c   1.000
_cell.angle_alpha   90.00
_cell.angle_beta   90.00
_cell.angle_gamma   90.00
#
_symmetry.space_group_name_H-M   'P 1'
#
loop_
_entity.id
_entity.type
_entity.pdbx_description
1 polymer ?
#
loop_
_entity_poly.entity_id
_entity_poly.type
_entity_poly.pdbx_seq_one_letter_code
_entity_poly.pdbx_strand_id
1 'polypeptide(L)' 'MKKNKRKDTGFIYAFSEEKLKEFKDTPLRARLQWLEEANMFINKAIGFKKRAVFDKRFKGIEKN' A
#
# COMPACT_ATOMS: atom_id res chain seq x y z
N MET A 1 -24.51 -4.77 -26.03
CA MET A 1 -23.13 -4.36 -25.65
C MET A 1 -22.91 -4.61 -24.16
N LYS A 2 -22.12 -5.63 -23.80
CA LYS A 2 -21.83 -6.00 -22.39
C LYS A 2 -20.80 -5.02 -21.81
N LYS A 3 -21.23 -4.13 -20.92
CA LYS A 3 -20.34 -3.25 -20.14
C LYS A 3 -19.66 -4.07 -19.04
N ASN A 4 -18.45 -4.58 -19.32
CA ASN A 4 -17.57 -5.17 -18.30
C ASN A 4 -17.13 -4.06 -17.33
N LYS A 5 -17.92 -3.79 -16.28
CA LYS A 5 -17.47 -3.02 -15.13
C LYS A 5 -16.55 -3.91 -14.30
N ARG A 6 -15.25 -3.89 -14.61
CA ARG A 6 -14.23 -4.38 -13.68
C ARG A 6 -14.39 -3.56 -12.40
N LYS A 7 -14.94 -4.18 -11.35
CA LYS A 7 -14.97 -3.59 -10.02
C LYS A 7 -13.52 -3.56 -9.55
N ASP A 8 -12.85 -2.43 -9.69
CA ASP A 8 -11.61 -2.16 -8.98
C ASP A 8 -11.94 -2.18 -7.49
N THR A 9 -11.78 -3.34 -6.85
CA THR A 9 -11.89 -3.53 -5.41
C THR A 9 -10.63 -3.03 -4.71
N GLY A 10 -10.17 -1.83 -5.10
CA GLY A 10 -9.06 -1.16 -4.45
C GLY A 10 -9.57 -0.50 -3.18
N PHE A 11 -8.98 -0.85 -2.04
CA PHE A 11 -9.21 -0.12 -0.80
C PHE A 11 -8.50 1.23 -0.92
N ILE A 12 -9.18 2.25 -1.45
CA ILE A 12 -8.61 3.60 -1.60
C ILE A 12 -8.78 4.31 -0.25
N TYR A 13 -7.81 4.15 0.64
CA TYR A 13 -7.69 5.02 1.80
C TYR A 13 -7.01 6.32 1.35
N ALA A 14 -7.78 7.39 1.22
CA ALA A 14 -7.25 8.72 0.94
C ALA A 14 -6.88 9.41 2.27
N PHE A 15 -5.63 9.86 2.39
CA PHE A 15 -5.20 10.66 3.53
C PHE A 15 -5.74 12.10 3.41
N SER A 16 -6.12 12.70 4.54
CA SER A 16 -6.53 14.12 4.58
C SER A 16 -5.33 15.04 4.36
N GLU A 17 -5.57 16.29 3.97
CA GLU A 17 -4.50 17.27 3.73
C GLU A 17 -3.69 17.55 5.01
N GLU A 18 -4.35 17.56 6.17
CA GLU A 18 -3.73 17.73 7.48
C GLU A 18 -2.76 16.59 7.77
N LYS A 19 -3.17 15.34 7.49
CA LYS A 19 -2.30 14.17 7.63
C LYS A 19 -1.09 14.22 6.71
N LEU A 20 -1.27 14.74 5.50
CA LEU A 20 -0.15 14.93 4.56
C LEU A 20 0.81 16.01 5.04
N LYS A 21 0.32 17.09 5.66
CA LYS A 21 1.16 18.15 6.26
C LYS A 21 1.94 17.63 7.49
N GLU A 22 1.27 16.92 8.40
CA GLU A 22 1.91 16.26 9.55
C GLU A 22 3.03 15.31 9.10
N PHE A 23 2.79 14.55 8.02
CA PHE A 23 3.80 13.66 7.43
C PHE A 23 4.94 14.42 6.75
N LYS A 24 4.65 15.56 6.11
CA LYS A 24 5.67 16.39 5.44
C LYS A 24 6.65 16.99 6.45
N ASP A 25 6.17 17.39 7.62
CA ASP A 25 6.98 18.08 8.63
C ASP A 25 7.67 17.13 9.62
N THR A 26 7.39 15.82 9.56
CA THR A 26 8.06 14.84 10.41
C THR A 26 9.53 14.67 10.00
N PRO A 27 10.46 14.41 10.94
CA PRO A 27 11.85 14.10 10.61
C PRO A 27 11.95 12.93 9.64
N LEU A 28 12.95 12.95 8.74
CA LEU A 28 13.13 11.91 7.72
C LEU A 28 13.14 10.50 8.31
N ARG A 29 13.80 10.32 9.47
CA ARG A 29 13.87 9.05 10.18
C ARG A 29 12.50 8.55 10.64
N ALA A 30 11.64 9.45 11.14
CA ALA A 30 10.29 9.10 11.58
C ALA A 30 9.40 8.67 10.40
N ARG A 31 9.55 9.33 9.23
CA ARG A 31 8.85 8.93 8.01
C ARG A 31 9.27 7.54 7.53
N LEU A 32 10.58 7.25 7.55
CA LEU A 32 11.10 5.93 7.19
C LEU A 32 10.55 4.85 8.13
N GLN A 33 10.60 5.09 9.43
CA GLN A 33 10.04 4.17 10.42
C GLN A 33 8.55 3.91 10.20
N TRP A 34 7.76 4.96 9.95
CA TRP A 34 6.34 4.82 9.64
C TRP A 34 6.09 3.95 8.39
N LEU A 35 6.90 4.13 7.34
CA LEU A 35 6.80 3.30 6.13
C LEU A 35 7.17 1.84 6.39
N GLU A 36 8.16 1.58 7.23
CA GLU A 36 8.55 0.23 7.65
C GLU A 36 7.44 -0.46 8.45
N GLU A 37 6.87 0.24 9.43
CA GLU A 37 5.77 -0.25 10.25
C GLU A 37 4.52 -0.52 9.41
N ALA A 38 4.17 0.39 8.49
CA ALA A 38 3.07 0.18 7.55
C ALA A 38 3.31 -1.03 6.65
N ASN A 39 4.54 -1.21 6.15
CA ASN A 39 4.90 -2.38 5.35
C ASN A 39 4.77 -3.69 6.14
N MET A 40 5.24 -3.71 7.39
CA MET A 40 5.08 -4.84 8.30
C MET A 40 3.60 -5.15 8.58
N PHE A 41 2.81 -4.12 8.87
CA PHE A 41 1.37 -4.26 9.12
C PHE A 41 0.64 -4.86 7.92
N ILE A 42 0.87 -4.33 6.72
CA ILE A 42 0.25 -4.85 5.48
C ILE A 42 0.66 -6.31 5.25
N ASN A 43 1.95 -6.63 5.43
CA ASN A 43 2.44 -8.00 5.27
C ASN A 43 1.84 -8.95 6.32
N LYS A 44 1.60 -8.49 7.56
CA LYS A 44 0.95 -9.27 8.61
C LYS A 44 -0.54 -9.45 8.38
N ALA A 45 -1.23 -8.40 7.94
CA ALA A 45 -2.68 -8.40 7.74
C ALA A 45 -3.11 -9.16 6.48
N ILE A 46 -2.42 -8.95 5.36
CA ILE A 46 -2.79 -9.52 4.05
C ILE A 46 -1.95 -10.76 3.72
N GLY A 47 -0.74 -10.89 4.30
CA GLY A 47 0.23 -11.89 3.90
C GLY A 47 1.01 -11.45 2.66
N PHE A 48 2.32 -11.67 2.67
CA PHE A 48 3.23 -11.29 1.59
C PHE A 48 2.78 -11.79 0.21
N LYS A 49 2.38 -13.08 0.12
CA LYS A 49 1.94 -13.71 -1.14
C LYS A 49 0.73 -13.02 -1.76
N LYS A 50 -0.26 -12.65 -0.94
CA LYS A 50 -1.46 -11.96 -1.45
C LYS A 50 -1.12 -10.53 -1.87
N ARG A 51 -0.29 -9.82 -1.09
CA ARG A 51 0.19 -8.48 -1.47
C ARG A 51 0.92 -8.50 -2.81
N ALA A 52 1.78 -9.50 -3.02
CA ALA A 52 2.56 -9.63 -4.25
C ALA A 52 1.70 -9.77 -5.51
N VAL A 53 0.53 -10.41 -5.42
CA VAL A 53 -0.41 -10.60 -6.54
C VAL A 53 -1.08 -9.28 -6.96
N PHE A 54 -1.37 -8.39 -6.01
CA PHE A 54 -2.11 -7.15 -6.29
C PHE A 54 -1.20 -5.91 -6.45
N ASP A 55 0.04 -5.97 -5.97
CA ASP A 55 0.97 -4.84 -6.00
C ASP A 55 1.96 -4.99 -7.16
N LYS A 56 1.87 -4.07 -8.12
CA LYS A 56 2.71 -4.06 -9.34
C LYS A 56 4.21 -4.02 -9.03
N ARG A 57 4.64 -3.55 -7.85
CA ARG A 57 6.05 -3.51 -7.42
C ARG A 57 6.63 -4.90 -7.20
N PHE A 58 5.79 -5.89 -6.96
CA PHE A 58 6.21 -7.27 -6.70
C PHE A 58 6.12 -8.17 -7.95
N LYS A 59 5.76 -7.61 -9.12
CA LYS A 59 5.79 -8.35 -10.39
C LYS A 59 7.19 -8.93 -10.62
N GLY A 60 7.26 -10.25 -10.79
CA GLY A 60 8.50 -10.99 -11.04
C GLY A 60 9.13 -11.64 -9.80
N ILE A 61 8.59 -11.41 -8.60
CA ILE A 61 9.07 -12.05 -7.35
C ILE A 61 8.36 -13.40 -7.10
N GLU A 62 7.39 -13.78 -7.95
CA GLU A 62 6.51 -14.95 -7.78
C GLU A 62 7.18 -16.33 -7.97
N LYS A 63 8.48 -16.39 -8.33
CA LYS A 63 9.14 -17.63 -8.82
C LYS A 63 10.27 -18.21 -7.98
N ASN A 64 10.47 -17.78 -6.73
CA ASN A 64 11.40 -18.45 -5.80
C ASN A 64 10.68 -18.99 -4.57
#